data_AF-A0A821N8D3-F1
#
_entry.id   AF-A0A821N8D3-F1
#
_cell.length_a   1.000
_cell.length_b   1.000
_cell.length_c   1.000
_cell.angle_alpha   90.00
_cell.angle_beta   90.00
_cell.angle_gamma   90.00
#
_symmetry.space_group_name_H-M   'P 1'
#
loop_
_entity.id
_entity.type
_entity.pdbx_description
1 polymer ?
#
loop_
_entity_poly.entity_id
_entity_poly.type
_entity_poly.pdbx_seq_one_letter_code
_entity_poly.pdbx_strand_id
1 'polypeptide(L)'
;MCFNVLSPNTSNWLPRPPGNATLYSNEATSLAALVVERITEMPYEHYVVENIFKPLNIDIRKTGIRLTDFPSRDELVKHYAYAIDESSLQQWNKEVPQLSLVQMQGNFPKWLYFPFFGFSSYPAGLLRMSAYSLSIFLRMFINNGTPLLSAQSITEMKTVVGGGR
;
A
#
# COMPACT_ATOMS: atom_id res chain seq x y z
N MET A 1 3.46 -1.69 14.61
CA MET A 1 2.48 -2.37 13.75
C MET A 1 1.25 -2.68 14.58
N CYS A 2 0.04 -2.56 14.02
CA CYS A 2 -1.25 -2.48 14.75
C CYS A 2 -1.67 -3.73 15.55
N PHE A 3 -0.78 -4.71 15.70
CA PHE A 3 -1.02 -5.97 16.39
C PHE A 3 -0.46 -6.06 17.81
N ASN A 4 0.25 -5.04 18.30
CA ASN A 4 0.70 -5.02 19.72
C ASN A 4 -0.48 -4.93 20.72
N VAL A 5 -1.71 -4.76 20.24
CA VAL A 5 -2.94 -4.70 21.04
C VAL A 5 -3.67 -6.06 21.08
N LEU A 6 -3.32 -7.00 20.21
CA LEU A 6 -3.93 -8.33 20.19
C LEU A 6 -2.96 -9.32 20.84
N SER A 7 -3.19 -9.62 22.11
CA SER A 7 -2.51 -10.73 22.77
C SER A 7 -2.96 -12.03 22.10
N PRO A 8 -2.05 -12.98 21.80
CA PRO A 8 -2.38 -14.26 21.15
C PRO A 8 -3.47 -15.07 21.88
N ASN A 9 -3.71 -14.77 23.17
CA ASN A 9 -4.68 -15.44 24.02
C ASN A 9 -5.94 -14.59 24.31
N THR A 10 -6.22 -13.56 23.51
CA THR A 10 -7.43 -12.73 23.63
C THR A 10 -8.24 -12.71 22.33
N SER A 11 -9.52 -12.34 22.46
CA SER A 11 -10.45 -12.13 21.34
C SER A 11 -9.79 -11.40 20.16
N ASN A 12 -10.02 -11.86 18.93
CA ASN A 12 -9.61 -11.17 17.69
C ASN A 12 -10.32 -9.81 17.48
N TRP A 13 -11.17 -9.41 18.44
CA TRP A 13 -11.94 -8.19 18.41
C TRP A 13 -11.37 -7.16 19.39
N LEU A 14 -11.39 -5.90 18.98
CA LEU A 14 -11.14 -4.80 19.90
C LEU A 14 -12.21 -4.79 21.00
N PRO A 15 -11.85 -4.41 22.24
CA PRO A 15 -12.81 -4.28 23.34
C PRO A 15 -13.66 -2.98 23.22
N ARG A 16 -13.82 -2.44 22.01
CA ARG A 16 -14.56 -1.22 21.72
C ARG A 16 -15.52 -1.48 20.56
N PRO A 17 -16.78 -1.01 20.62
CA PRO A 17 -17.71 -1.18 19.52
C PRO A 17 -17.24 -0.40 18.28
N PRO A 18 -17.62 -0.83 17.06
CA PRO A 18 -17.36 -0.09 15.83
C PRO A 18 -17.83 1.37 15.93
N GLY A 19 -17.02 2.31 15.43
CA GLY A 19 -17.32 3.75 15.45
C GLY A 19 -16.82 4.51 16.69
N ASN A 20 -16.46 3.83 17.79
CA ASN A 20 -15.98 4.48 19.01
C ASN A 20 -14.46 4.65 19.09
N ALA A 21 -13.71 4.15 18.12
CA ALA A 21 -12.27 4.32 18.03
C ALA A 21 -11.82 4.26 16.57
N THR A 22 -10.76 5.00 16.26
CA THR A 22 -10.11 5.00 14.95
C THR A 22 -8.70 4.47 15.11
N LEU A 23 -8.41 3.37 14.42
CA LEU A 23 -7.10 2.72 14.40
C LEU A 23 -6.75 2.38 12.95
N TYR A 24 -5.49 2.59 12.58
CA TYR A 24 -4.99 2.20 11.26
C TYR A 24 -5.09 0.66 11.10
N SER A 25 -5.53 0.18 9.93
CA SER A 25 -5.58 -1.27 9.64
C SER A 25 -5.40 -1.54 8.15
N ASN A 26 -4.37 -2.33 7.82
CA ASN A 26 -4.15 -2.82 6.45
C ASN A 26 -5.20 -3.88 6.07
N GLU A 27 -5.68 -4.63 7.05
CA GLU A 27 -6.69 -5.68 6.91
C GLU A 27 -8.03 -5.06 6.54
N ALA A 28 -8.40 -3.92 7.15
CA ALA A 28 -9.59 -3.17 6.77
C ALA A 28 -9.52 -2.68 5.31
N THR A 29 -8.36 -2.23 4.83
CA THR A 29 -8.16 -1.90 3.42
C THR A 29 -8.29 -3.12 2.51
N SER A 30 -7.80 -4.28 2.96
CA SER A 30 -7.93 -5.56 2.24
C SER A 30 -9.40 -6.00 2.14
N LEU A 31 -10.17 -5.82 3.22
CA LEU A 31 -11.61 -6.09 3.24
C LEU A 31 -12.38 -5.12 2.33
N ALA A 32 -11.99 -3.84 2.27
CA ALA A 32 -12.61 -2.89 1.34
C ALA A 32 -12.39 -3.29 -0.12
N ALA A 33 -11.20 -3.80 -0.47
CA ALA A 33 -10.93 -4.35 -1.80
C ALA A 33 -11.82 -5.58 -2.08
N LEU A 34 -11.96 -6.49 -1.11
CA LEU A 34 -12.84 -7.65 -1.25
C LEU A 34 -14.30 -7.25 -1.50
N VAL A 35 -14.80 -6.18 -0.87
CA VAL A 35 -16.16 -5.65 -1.15
C VAL A 35 -16.30 -5.25 -2.61
N VAL A 36 -15.31 -4.57 -3.19
CA VAL A 36 -15.30 -4.23 -4.62
C VAL A 36 -15.34 -5.50 -5.47
N GLU A 37 -14.51 -6.50 -5.16
CA GLU A 37 -14.48 -7.76 -5.93
C GLU A 37 -15.83 -8.49 -5.88
N ARG A 38 -16.49 -8.51 -4.71
CA ARG A 38 -17.79 -9.18 -4.54
C ARG A 38 -18.93 -8.46 -5.26
N ILE A 39 -18.90 -7.14 -5.32
CA ILE A 39 -19.95 -6.36 -5.99
C ILE A 39 -19.75 -6.37 -7.51
N THR A 40 -18.50 -6.32 -7.97
CA THR A 40 -18.16 -6.15 -9.39
C THR A 40 -17.90 -7.47 -10.10
N GLU A 41 -17.76 -8.57 -9.36
CA GLU A 41 -17.32 -9.88 -9.85
C GLU A 41 -15.97 -9.83 -10.61
N MET A 42 -15.15 -8.82 -10.29
CA MET A 42 -13.88 -8.54 -10.93
C MET A 42 -12.74 -8.57 -9.90
N PRO A 43 -11.58 -9.17 -10.20
CA PRO A 43 -10.40 -9.03 -9.35
C PRO A 43 -10.08 -7.55 -9.10
N TYR A 44 -9.73 -7.19 -7.87
CA TYR A 44 -9.59 -5.79 -7.48
C TYR A 44 -8.58 -5.04 -8.35
N GLU A 45 -7.45 -5.67 -8.66
CA GLU A 45 -6.44 -5.12 -9.57
C GLU A 45 -6.97 -4.81 -10.97
N HIS A 46 -7.82 -5.69 -11.52
CA HIS A 46 -8.46 -5.44 -12.81
C HIS A 46 -9.44 -4.28 -12.69
N TYR A 47 -10.20 -4.21 -11.60
CA TYR A 47 -11.12 -3.10 -11.36
C TYR A 47 -10.38 -1.75 -11.34
N VAL A 48 -9.25 -1.67 -10.64
CA VAL A 48 -8.42 -0.46 -10.58
C VAL A 48 -7.88 -0.09 -11.96
N VAL A 49 -7.41 -1.06 -12.75
CA VAL A 49 -6.92 -0.81 -14.11
C VAL A 49 -8.03 -0.25 -15.00
N GLU A 50 -9.19 -0.92 -15.03
CA GLU A 50 -10.29 -0.58 -15.93
C GLU A 50 -11.01 0.71 -15.53
N ASN A 51 -11.21 0.94 -14.23
CA ASN A 51 -12.07 2.01 -13.74
C ASN A 51 -11.30 3.20 -13.16
N ILE A 52 -9.98 3.10 -13.00
CA ILE A 52 -9.16 4.21 -12.46
C ILE A 52 -8.02 4.56 -13.41
N PHE A 53 -7.15 3.61 -13.75
CA PHE A 53 -5.96 3.92 -14.54
C PHE A 53 -6.28 4.28 -15.98
N LYS A 54 -7.09 3.47 -16.68
CA LYS A 54 -7.46 3.75 -18.07
C LYS A 54 -8.25 5.06 -18.21
N PRO A 55 -9.28 5.37 -17.40
CA PRO A 55 -10.02 6.63 -17.52
C PRO A 55 -9.17 7.87 -17.22
N LEU A 56 -8.15 7.73 -16.38
CA LEU A 56 -7.19 8.81 -16.10
C LEU A 56 -6.02 8.85 -17.08
N ASN A 57 -5.98 7.95 -18.07
CA ASN A 57 -4.91 7.85 -19.04
C ASN A 57 -3.53 7.60 -18.41
N ILE A 58 -3.49 6.82 -17.34
CA ILE A 58 -2.26 6.36 -16.67
C ILE A 58 -1.67 5.19 -17.47
N ASP A 59 -0.36 5.21 -17.74
CA ASP A 59 0.32 4.12 -18.47
C ASP A 59 0.36 2.84 -17.62
N ILE A 60 -0.51 1.90 -17.96
CA ILE A 60 -0.65 0.60 -17.29
C ILE A 60 0.55 -0.33 -17.54
N ARG A 61 1.43 -0.02 -18.50
CA ARG A 61 2.68 -0.78 -18.70
C ARG A 61 3.75 -0.41 -17.68
N LYS A 62 3.57 0.72 -16.98
CA LYS A 62 4.50 1.25 -15.97
C LYS A 62 3.86 1.40 -14.59
N THR A 63 2.68 0.82 -14.41
CA THR A 63 1.87 0.94 -13.19
C THR A 63 1.24 -0.42 -12.89
N GLY A 64 1.45 -0.94 -11.68
CA GLY A 64 1.00 -2.29 -11.34
C GLY A 64 0.99 -2.55 -9.83
N ILE A 65 0.28 -3.57 -9.40
CA ILE A 65 0.18 -3.97 -7.98
C ILE A 65 1.12 -5.15 -7.71
N ARG A 66 1.20 -6.11 -8.63
CA ARG A 66 2.04 -7.29 -8.50
C ARG A 66 3.40 -7.04 -9.16
N LEU A 67 4.41 -7.76 -8.68
CA LEU A 67 5.72 -7.77 -9.34
C LEU A 67 5.67 -8.39 -10.74
N THR A 68 4.71 -9.28 -10.98
CA THR A 68 4.47 -9.94 -12.27
C THR A 68 3.83 -9.02 -13.31
N ASP A 69 3.33 -7.85 -12.90
CA ASP A 69 2.76 -6.86 -13.82
C ASP A 69 3.86 -6.16 -14.65
N PHE A 70 5.12 -6.29 -14.23
CA PHE A 70 6.28 -5.68 -14.86
C PHE A 70 7.07 -6.73 -15.67
N PRO A 71 7.36 -6.50 -16.96
CA PRO A 71 8.12 -7.44 -17.78
C PRO A 71 9.53 -7.72 -17.25
N SER A 72 10.18 -6.69 -16.71
CA SER A 72 11.48 -6.80 -16.06
C SER A 72 11.51 -6.07 -14.72
N ARG A 73 12.22 -6.65 -13.75
CA ARG A 73 12.51 -6.01 -12.46
C ARG A 73 13.46 -4.81 -12.59
N ASP A 74 14.17 -4.69 -13.71
CA ASP A 74 15.06 -3.56 -13.98
C ASP A 74 14.29 -2.25 -14.22
N GLU A 75 12.98 -2.34 -14.51
CA GLU A 75 12.09 -1.18 -14.60
C GLU A 75 11.71 -0.61 -13.23
N LEU A 76 11.95 -1.36 -12.16
CA LEU A 76 11.63 -0.97 -10.79
C LEU A 76 12.87 -0.44 -10.08
N VAL A 77 12.68 0.64 -9.31
CA VAL A 77 13.74 1.18 -8.45
C VAL A 77 13.97 0.24 -7.27
N LYS A 78 15.24 -0.12 -7.06
CA LYS A 78 15.67 -0.97 -5.94
C LYS A 78 15.34 -0.31 -4.59
N HIS A 79 14.93 -1.12 -3.62
CA HIS A 79 14.62 -0.63 -2.28
C HIS A 79 15.86 -0.66 -1.40
N TYR A 80 16.04 0.41 -0.63
CA TYR A 80 17.11 0.51 0.35
C TYR A 80 16.57 1.09 1.66
N ALA A 81 17.09 0.60 2.78
CA ALA A 81 16.85 1.19 4.09
C ALA A 81 18.17 1.63 4.70
N TYR A 82 18.16 2.75 5.42
CA TYR A 82 19.33 3.21 6.15
C TYR A 82 19.44 2.47 7.49
N ALA A 83 20.54 1.76 7.70
CA ALA A 83 20.92 1.15 8.97
C ALA A 83 21.51 2.23 9.89
N ILE A 84 20.83 2.47 11.01
CA ILE A 84 21.28 3.44 12.01
C ILE A 84 22.54 2.92 12.71
N ASP A 85 22.62 1.60 12.89
CA ASP A 85 23.73 0.87 13.52
C ASP A 85 23.84 -0.58 13.00
N GLU A 86 24.86 -1.31 13.47
CA GLU A 86 25.10 -2.72 13.11
C GLU A 86 23.97 -3.66 13.57
N SER A 87 23.20 -3.28 14.58
CA SER A 87 22.07 -4.08 15.08
C SER A 87 20.86 -4.02 14.13
N SER A 88 20.77 -2.96 13.31
CA SER A 88 19.67 -2.77 12.37
C SER A 88 19.54 -3.94 11.38
N LEU A 89 20.66 -4.45 10.84
CA LEU A 89 20.63 -5.60 9.93
C LEU A 89 20.15 -6.87 10.65
N GLN A 90 20.63 -7.10 11.87
CA GLN A 90 20.23 -8.27 12.67
C GLN A 90 18.73 -8.24 13.00
N GLN A 91 18.22 -7.06 13.39
CA GLN A 91 16.80 -6.87 13.65
C GLN A 91 15.96 -7.11 12.39
N TRP A 92 16.33 -6.54 11.26
CA TRP A 92 15.59 -6.76 10.01
C TRP A 92 15.61 -8.22 9.58
N ASN A 93 16.75 -8.91 9.67
CA ASN A 93 16.83 -10.34 9.38
C ASN A 93 15.95 -11.19 10.31
N LYS A 94 15.67 -10.72 11.53
CA LYS A 94 14.73 -11.36 12.45
C LYS A 94 13.27 -11.08 12.10
N GLU A 95 12.95 -9.87 11.66
CA GLU A 95 11.58 -9.45 11.32
C GLU A 95 11.12 -9.97 9.96
N VAL A 96 12.03 -10.08 8.99
CA VAL A 96 11.76 -10.55 7.63
C VAL A 96 12.76 -11.63 7.19
N PRO A 97 12.83 -12.77 7.91
CA PRO A 97 13.83 -13.82 7.66
C PRO A 97 13.73 -14.44 6.25
N GLN A 98 12.59 -14.26 5.57
CA GLN A 98 12.38 -14.70 4.20
C GLN A 98 13.08 -13.82 3.15
N LEU A 99 13.59 -12.65 3.53
CA LEU A 99 14.28 -11.73 2.61
C LEU A 99 15.80 -11.83 2.80
N SER A 100 16.52 -12.01 1.70
CA SER A 100 17.98 -11.94 1.70
C SER A 100 18.44 -10.48 1.64
N LEU A 101 18.53 -9.84 2.80
CA LEU A 101 19.00 -8.46 2.93
C LEU A 101 20.52 -8.39 2.75
N VAL A 102 20.99 -7.38 2.02
CA VAL A 102 22.43 -7.20 1.73
C VAL A 102 22.87 -5.83 2.21
N GLN A 103 23.87 -5.78 3.09
CA GLN A 103 24.51 -4.53 3.44
C GLN A 103 25.38 -4.05 2.28
N MET A 104 25.15 -2.80 1.85
CA MET A 104 25.89 -2.17 0.78
C MET A 104 27.34 -1.93 1.20
N GLN A 105 28.25 -1.99 0.24
CA GLN A 105 29.69 -1.80 0.45
C GLN A 105 30.15 -0.44 -0.14
N GLY A 106 31.40 -0.05 0.13
CA GLY A 106 32.00 1.16 -0.42
C GLY A 106 31.45 2.44 0.23
N ASN A 107 31.01 3.41 -0.59
CA ASN A 107 30.57 4.74 -0.13
C ASN A 107 29.22 4.74 0.61
N PHE A 108 28.51 3.62 0.64
CA PHE A 108 27.18 3.51 1.22
C PHE A 108 27.06 2.40 2.29
N PRO A 109 28.02 2.27 3.24
CA PRO A 109 28.09 1.12 4.14
C PRO A 109 26.91 1.02 5.10
N LYS A 110 26.17 2.12 5.27
CA LYS A 110 24.98 2.21 6.12
C LYS A 110 23.68 1.92 5.39
N TRP A 111 23.71 1.53 4.13
CA TRP A 111 22.50 1.19 3.38
C TRP A 111 22.32 -0.31 3.28
N LEU A 112 21.11 -0.79 3.50
CA LEU A 112 20.71 -2.18 3.33
C LEU A 112 19.85 -2.27 2.07
N TYR A 113 20.24 -3.13 1.13
CA TYR A 113 19.42 -3.48 -0.02
C TYR A 113 18.30 -4.45 0.39
N PHE A 114 17.07 -4.10 0.03
CA PHE A 114 15.89 -4.93 0.20
C PHE A 114 15.46 -5.49 -1.15
N PRO A 115 15.42 -6.83 -1.32
CA PRO A 115 14.86 -7.41 -2.53
C PRO A 115 13.38 -7.06 -2.66
N PHE A 116 12.85 -7.09 -3.88
CA PHE A 116 11.42 -6.86 -4.09
C PHE A 116 10.59 -7.92 -3.38
N PHE A 117 9.59 -7.48 -2.63
CA PHE A 117 8.69 -8.34 -1.88
C PHE A 117 7.24 -7.84 -1.94
N GLY A 118 6.30 -8.69 -1.50
CA GLY A 118 4.90 -8.37 -1.31
C GLY A 118 4.47 -8.62 0.13
N PHE A 119 3.31 -8.08 0.50
CA PHE A 119 2.68 -8.27 1.79
C PHE A 119 1.47 -9.19 1.64
N SER A 120 1.11 -9.91 2.70
CA SER A 120 -0.10 -10.75 2.74
C SER A 120 -1.39 -9.93 2.75
N SER A 121 -1.33 -8.66 3.17
CA SER A 121 -2.48 -7.75 3.26
C SER A 121 -2.85 -7.11 1.91
N TYR A 122 -2.94 -7.91 0.84
CA TYR A 122 -3.31 -7.39 -0.48
C TYR A 122 -4.67 -6.68 -0.43
N PRO A 123 -4.83 -5.48 -1.04
CA PRO A 123 -3.86 -4.74 -1.86
C PRO A 123 -3.07 -3.65 -1.09
N ALA A 124 -3.17 -3.59 0.24
CA ALA A 124 -2.63 -2.51 1.05
C ALA A 124 -1.12 -2.33 0.84
N GLY A 125 -0.72 -1.14 0.36
CA GLY A 125 0.68 -0.74 0.20
C GLY A 125 1.44 -1.37 -0.97
N LEU A 126 0.77 -2.04 -1.92
CA LEU A 126 1.43 -2.78 -3.01
C LEU A 126 1.49 -2.06 -4.35
N LEU A 127 0.77 -0.96 -4.51
CA LEU A 127 0.73 -0.23 -5.77
C LEU A 127 2.09 0.43 -6.09
N ARG A 128 2.61 0.14 -7.28
CA ARG A 128 3.85 0.69 -7.83
C ARG A 128 3.51 1.56 -9.04
N MET A 129 3.95 2.81 -9.01
CA MET A 129 3.78 3.74 -10.12
C MET A 129 4.87 4.81 -10.11
N SER A 130 5.06 5.48 -11.25
CA SER A 130 5.93 6.65 -11.34
C SER A 130 5.34 7.87 -10.65
N ALA A 131 6.19 8.83 -10.27
CA ALA A 131 5.74 10.14 -9.78
C ALA A 131 4.84 10.86 -10.81
N TYR A 132 5.09 10.66 -12.11
CA TYR A 132 4.27 11.19 -13.18
C TYR A 132 2.85 10.60 -13.14
N SER A 133 2.71 9.27 -13.07
CA SER A 133 1.42 8.59 -12.94
C SER A 133 0.67 9.04 -11.68
N LEU A 134 1.37 9.17 -10.55
CA LEU A 134 0.79 9.67 -9.31
C LEU A 134 0.29 11.11 -9.48
N SER A 135 1.03 11.97 -10.19
CA SER A 135 0.62 13.35 -10.44
C SER A 135 -0.68 13.47 -11.22
N ILE A 136 -0.97 12.53 -12.13
CA ILE A 136 -2.23 12.46 -12.87
C ILE A 136 -3.39 12.15 -11.91
N PHE A 137 -3.21 11.15 -11.05
CA PHE A 137 -4.20 10.80 -10.03
C PHE A 137 -4.45 11.94 -9.04
N LEU A 138 -3.39 12.60 -8.56
CA LEU A 138 -3.52 13.76 -7.67
C LEU A 138 -4.20 14.95 -8.35
N ARG A 139 -3.96 15.16 -9.65
CA ARG A 139 -4.64 16.21 -10.42
C ARG A 139 -6.16 16.00 -10.45
N MET A 140 -6.62 14.76 -10.55
CA MET A 140 -8.06 14.45 -10.45
C MET A 140 -8.65 14.91 -9.10
N PHE A 141 -7.94 14.70 -7.99
CA PHE A 141 -8.37 15.17 -6.67
C PHE A 141 -8.36 16.70 -6.53
N ILE A 142 -7.37 17.37 -7.12
CA ILE A 142 -7.28 18.84 -7.15
C ILE A 142 -8.40 19.41 -8.02
N ASN A 143 -8.76 18.71 -9.11
CA ASN A 143 -9.83 19.10 -10.02
C ASN A 143 -11.22 18.57 -9.61
N ASN A 144 -11.47 18.48 -8.30
CA ASN A 144 -12.75 18.06 -7.71
C ASN A 144 -13.33 16.77 -8.30
N GLY A 145 -12.48 15.81 -8.62
CA GLY A 145 -12.87 14.49 -9.10
C GLY A 145 -12.83 14.33 -10.62
N THR A 146 -12.79 15.41 -11.38
CA THR A 146 -12.86 15.34 -12.84
C THR A 146 -11.57 14.72 -13.43
N PRO A 147 -11.68 13.79 -14.41
CA PRO A 147 -12.90 13.36 -15.10
C PRO A 147 -13.60 12.14 -14.48
N LEU A 148 -13.06 11.56 -13.41
CA LEU A 148 -13.44 10.22 -12.95
C LEU A 148 -14.55 10.19 -11.89
N LEU A 149 -14.46 11.07 -10.89
CA LEU A 149 -15.32 11.09 -9.71
C LEU A 149 -16.15 12.37 -9.65
N SER A 150 -17.28 12.29 -8.97
CA SER A 150 -18.07 13.48 -8.63
C SER A 150 -17.38 14.31 -7.54
N ALA A 151 -17.66 15.61 -7.51
CA ALA A 151 -17.20 16.49 -6.43
C ALA A 151 -17.75 16.06 -5.05
N GLN A 152 -18.93 15.43 -5.02
CA GLN A 152 -19.51 14.87 -3.80
C GLN A 152 -18.66 13.70 -3.28
N SER A 153 -18.29 12.74 -4.14
CA SER A 153 -17.43 11.62 -3.76
C SER A 153 -16.07 12.10 -3.23
N ILE A 154 -15.53 13.18 -3.80
CA ILE A 154 -14.30 13.82 -3.30
C ILE A 154 -14.50 14.42 -1.90
N THR A 155 -15.63 15.07 -1.67
CA THR A 155 -16.00 15.60 -0.35
C THR A 155 -16.13 14.49 0.68
N GLU A 156 -16.79 13.38 0.34
CA GLU A 156 -16.94 12.21 1.21
C GLU A 156 -15.57 11.61 1.57
N MET A 157 -14.69 11.40 0.59
CA MET A 157 -13.33 10.87 0.84
C MET A 157 -12.47 11.79 1.71
N LYS A 158 -12.69 13.12 1.66
CA LYS A 158 -11.96 14.11 2.47
C LYS A 158 -12.60 14.35 3.84
N THR A 159 -13.79 13.82 4.07
CA THR A 159 -14.51 14.01 5.34
C THR A 159 -13.82 13.22 6.43
N VAL A 160 -13.41 13.91 7.49
CA VAL A 160 -12.77 13.26 8.65
C VAL A 160 -13.85 12.48 9.40
N VAL A 161 -13.73 11.16 9.38
CA VAL A 161 -14.56 10.24 10.15
C VAL A 161 -13.76 9.72 11.34
N GLY A 162 -14.17 10.09 12.55
CA GLY A 162 -13.55 9.63 13.79
C GLY A 162 -14.55 9.64 14.94
N GLY A 163 -14.55 8.57 15.73
CA GLY A 163 -15.27 8.54 17.01
C GLY A 163 -14.68 9.61 17.93
N GLY A 164 -15.54 10.31 18.69
CA GLY A 164 -15.19 11.47 19.51
C GLY A 164 -13.89 11.31 20.32
N ARG A 165 -13.20 12.44 20.50
CA ARG A 165 -12.05 12.57 21.40
C ARG A 165 -12.34 11.99 22.78
#